data_AF-A0A7G9YW78-F1
#
_entry.id   AF-A0A7G9YW78-F1
#
_cell.length_a   1.000
_cell.length_b   1.000
_cell.length_c   1.000
_cell.angle_alpha   90.00
_cell.angle_beta   90.00
_cell.angle_gamma   90.00
#
_symmetry.space_group_name_H-M   'P 1'
#
loop_
_entity.id
_entity.type
_entity.pdbx_description
1 polymer ?
#
loop_
_entity_poly.entity_id
_entity_poly.type
_entity_poly.pdbx_seq_one_letter_code
_entity_poly.pdbx_strand_id
1 'polypeptide(L)'
;MSKYENNALIKAIEDKDLRKRALSLVEKILDKSRMIWGYIRYPEMADHGERHTRNVFDLLTRFLVHSQRHLLEGENRLNDSELFCLIIATWLHDIGGMGGGISDKEFLSHGKARKEHPFNGGRIVLDDGTLFLDLKDDEQSAIADTVVTHSCRVELKQLQPKMVGGKSIRTELLAALLSLADACDTQESRVGGFEEVELKLHKLGLLKGEFEAKIQRIERLPSPDKERLEELRKDVEYISAQKDHHYKHLSVKNVFFTPTSIILEKNVLTLPEYDKYFDDALSDVQEKEFERAKWIFSKYGITLKEVRAFDNKDNIKELYKQIEKFEVFPGITYRLKEGIDSRVIVIGNHFNAEKANEFINLLNNQRIKDIETRSKILKNLRDLLPRKSDLKESEKSKTNQIIGFIKKEIENENSLTICLAMLKRLSSIRDEKIKNRLKDYFLVDIERMYNGLTVEQKSDALRISQKLNEHNPEYMKKLILEAIDWNETDFEKLSSKIDIHEIKDDNISTIRRELYILRSKAEENGEKEKKERIDKFLTELK
;
A
#
# COMPACT_ATOMS: atom_id res chain seq x y z
N MET A 1 -10.48 -17.30 14.69
CA MET A 1 -11.72 -16.57 14.35
C MET A 1 -11.41 -15.61 13.23
N SER A 2 -12.18 -15.65 12.15
CA SER A 2 -11.93 -14.84 10.95
C SER A 2 -12.08 -13.35 11.29
N LYS A 3 -11.24 -12.48 10.72
CA LYS A 3 -11.42 -11.02 10.90
C LYS A 3 -12.77 -10.51 10.34
N TYR A 4 -13.38 -11.28 9.42
CA TYR A 4 -14.69 -10.97 8.83
C TYR A 4 -15.86 -11.61 9.56
N GLU A 5 -15.63 -12.47 10.56
CA GLU A 5 -16.71 -13.10 11.34
C GLU A 5 -17.65 -12.08 11.97
N ASN A 6 -17.11 -10.89 12.24
CA ASN A 6 -17.91 -9.81 12.79
C ASN A 6 -18.65 -8.96 11.76
N ASN A 7 -18.33 -9.06 10.47
CA ASN A 7 -18.90 -8.23 9.40
C ASN A 7 -20.44 -8.39 9.33
N ALA A 8 -21.16 -7.27 9.16
CA ALA A 8 -22.61 -7.25 9.23
C ALA A 8 -23.28 -8.09 8.13
N LEU A 9 -22.73 -8.14 6.91
CA LEU A 9 -23.26 -8.95 5.83
C LEU A 9 -23.10 -10.45 6.11
N ILE A 10 -21.94 -10.83 6.67
CA ILE A 10 -21.70 -12.22 7.07
C ILE A 10 -22.61 -12.62 8.24
N LYS A 11 -22.80 -11.73 9.22
CA LYS A 11 -23.72 -11.99 10.35
C LYS A 11 -25.18 -12.09 9.93
N ALA A 12 -25.56 -11.39 8.86
CA ALA A 12 -26.92 -11.43 8.32
C ALA A 12 -27.28 -12.80 7.72
N ILE A 13 -26.31 -13.68 7.44
CA ILE A 13 -26.58 -15.08 7.08
C ILE A 13 -27.02 -15.84 8.35
N GLU A 14 -28.30 -16.22 8.38
CA GLU A 14 -28.93 -16.94 9.50
C GLU A 14 -28.54 -18.42 9.52
N ASP A 15 -28.48 -19.05 8.34
CA ASP A 15 -27.94 -20.39 8.17
C ASP A 15 -26.47 -20.46 8.63
N LYS A 16 -26.25 -21.16 9.75
CA LYS A 16 -24.94 -21.26 10.40
C LYS A 16 -23.90 -21.96 9.52
N ASP A 17 -24.32 -22.96 8.75
CA ASP A 17 -23.44 -23.75 7.91
C ASP A 17 -23.04 -22.94 6.68
N LEU A 18 -24.01 -22.25 6.07
CA LEU A 18 -23.75 -21.35 4.95
C LEU A 18 -22.87 -20.17 5.37
N ARG A 19 -23.09 -19.60 6.55
CA ARG A 19 -22.25 -18.53 7.11
C ARG A 19 -20.82 -19.00 7.35
N LYS A 20 -20.64 -20.19 7.94
CA LYS A 20 -19.32 -20.80 8.14
C LYS A 20 -18.62 -21.04 6.81
N ARG A 21 -19.36 -21.49 5.80
CA ARG A 21 -18.84 -21.70 4.44
C ARG A 21 -18.45 -20.38 3.77
N ALA A 22 -19.27 -19.34 3.85
CA ALA A 22 -18.93 -18.00 3.35
C ALA A 22 -17.62 -17.50 3.95
N LEU A 23 -17.46 -17.61 5.27
CA LEU A 23 -16.22 -17.25 5.97
C LEU A 23 -15.01 -18.05 5.48
N SER A 24 -15.16 -19.38 5.41
CA SER A 24 -14.09 -20.25 4.93
C SER A 24 -13.69 -19.92 3.49
N LEU A 25 -14.63 -19.55 2.63
CA LEU A 25 -14.33 -19.16 1.25
C LEU A 25 -13.60 -17.82 1.18
N VAL A 26 -14.04 -16.82 1.93
CA VAL A 26 -13.33 -15.54 2.02
C VAL A 26 -11.89 -15.75 2.51
N GLU A 27 -11.69 -16.61 3.50
CA GLU A 27 -10.34 -16.97 3.97
C GLU A 27 -9.52 -17.67 2.90
N LYS A 28 -10.08 -18.66 2.19
CA LYS A 28 -9.40 -19.33 1.07
C LYS A 28 -9.02 -18.36 -0.04
N ILE A 29 -9.90 -17.43 -0.40
CA ILE A 29 -9.64 -16.38 -1.40
C ILE A 29 -8.46 -15.52 -0.92
N LEU A 30 -8.45 -15.09 0.34
CA LEU A 30 -7.37 -14.28 0.90
C LEU A 30 -6.04 -15.02 1.02
N ASP A 31 -6.05 -16.29 1.41
CA ASP A 31 -4.86 -17.13 1.45
C ASP A 31 -4.25 -17.30 0.04
N LYS A 32 -5.11 -17.26 -0.98
CA LYS A 32 -4.75 -17.31 -2.40
C LYS A 32 -4.66 -15.92 -3.02
N SER A 33 -4.58 -14.84 -2.25
CA SER A 33 -4.63 -13.46 -2.76
C SER A 33 -3.53 -13.17 -3.76
N ARG A 34 -2.33 -13.71 -3.54
CA ARG A 34 -1.22 -13.61 -4.51
C ARG A 34 -1.51 -14.32 -5.83
N MET A 35 -2.28 -15.40 -5.79
CA MET A 35 -2.65 -16.13 -6.99
C MET A 35 -3.75 -15.41 -7.78
N ILE A 36 -4.78 -14.95 -7.06
CA ILE A 36 -5.96 -14.25 -7.61
C ILE A 36 -5.58 -12.86 -8.12
N TRP A 37 -4.94 -12.05 -7.27
CA TRP A 37 -4.64 -10.64 -7.55
C TRP A 37 -3.14 -10.34 -7.68
N GLY A 38 -2.26 -11.15 -7.11
CA GLY A 38 -0.81 -10.92 -7.18
C GLY A 38 -0.19 -11.25 -8.54
N TYR A 39 -0.89 -12.00 -9.39
CA TYR A 39 -0.58 -12.18 -10.80
C TYR A 39 -1.54 -11.42 -11.70
N ILE A 40 -2.04 -10.26 -11.27
CA ILE A 40 -2.61 -9.32 -12.23
C ILE A 40 -1.50 -8.97 -13.22
N ARG A 41 -1.53 -9.65 -14.36
CA ARG A 41 -0.45 -9.63 -15.37
C ARG A 41 -0.46 -8.34 -16.18
N TYR A 42 -1.48 -7.51 -15.95
CA TYR A 42 -1.76 -6.26 -16.64
C TYR A 42 -1.53 -5.10 -15.67
N PRO A 43 -0.48 -4.28 -15.85
CA PRO A 43 -0.28 -3.06 -15.07
C PRO A 43 -1.53 -2.17 -14.94
N GLU A 44 -2.45 -2.24 -15.91
CA GLU A 44 -3.74 -1.53 -16.03
C GLU A 44 -4.73 -1.90 -14.94
N MET A 45 -4.60 -3.11 -14.43
CA MET A 45 -5.44 -3.69 -13.40
C MET A 45 -4.72 -3.65 -12.04
N ALA A 46 -3.59 -2.94 -11.93
CA ALA A 46 -2.78 -2.91 -10.70
C ALA A 46 -3.51 -2.30 -9.49
N ASP A 47 -4.60 -1.56 -9.70
CA ASP A 47 -5.50 -1.12 -8.64
C ASP A 47 -6.65 -2.10 -8.35
N HIS A 48 -6.87 -3.13 -9.17
CA HIS A 48 -7.92 -4.15 -9.02
C HIS A 48 -7.45 -5.32 -8.14
N GLY A 49 -6.77 -4.98 -7.03
CA GLY A 49 -6.19 -5.95 -6.10
C GLY A 49 -6.99 -6.12 -4.81
N GLU A 50 -6.46 -6.94 -3.89
CA GLU A 50 -7.10 -7.24 -2.59
C GLU A 50 -7.57 -5.98 -1.83
N ARG A 51 -6.80 -4.87 -1.91
CA ARG A 51 -7.15 -3.59 -1.27
C ARG A 51 -8.47 -3.05 -1.81
N HIS A 52 -8.62 -2.98 -3.12
CA HIS A 52 -9.82 -2.51 -3.79
C HIS A 52 -11.01 -3.44 -3.49
N THR A 53 -10.85 -4.75 -3.65
CA THR A 53 -11.91 -5.71 -3.33
C THR A 53 -12.41 -5.58 -1.89
N ARG A 54 -11.50 -5.37 -0.95
CA ARG A 54 -11.88 -5.12 0.46
C ARG A 54 -12.64 -3.81 0.63
N ASN A 55 -12.19 -2.73 0.00
CA ASN A 55 -12.88 -1.44 0.04
C ASN A 55 -14.31 -1.57 -0.51
N VAL A 56 -14.49 -2.25 -1.65
CA VAL A 56 -15.81 -2.51 -2.24
C VAL A 56 -16.69 -3.29 -1.26
N PHE A 57 -16.15 -4.32 -0.60
CA PHE A 57 -16.88 -5.09 0.41
C PHE A 57 -17.31 -4.23 1.62
N ASP A 58 -16.44 -3.34 2.08
CA ASP A 58 -16.72 -2.43 3.19
C ASP A 58 -17.75 -1.35 2.79
N LEU A 59 -17.66 -0.80 1.57
CA LEU A 59 -18.64 0.14 1.02
C LEU A 59 -20.01 -0.50 0.85
N LEU A 60 -20.06 -1.73 0.31
CA LEU A 60 -21.29 -2.51 0.19
C LEU A 60 -21.92 -2.77 1.58
N THR A 61 -21.10 -3.15 2.56
CA THR A 61 -21.54 -3.34 3.95
C THR A 61 -22.15 -2.05 4.50
N ARG A 62 -21.46 -0.91 4.34
CA ARG A 62 -21.94 0.39 4.82
C ARG A 62 -23.21 0.83 4.11
N PHE A 63 -23.32 0.62 2.80
CA PHE A 63 -24.53 0.92 2.04
C PHE A 63 -25.71 0.11 2.57
N LEU A 64 -25.56 -1.20 2.72
CA LEU A 64 -26.64 -2.05 3.22
C LEU A 64 -27.01 -1.77 4.68
N VAL A 65 -26.07 -1.41 5.55
CA VAL A 65 -26.40 -1.15 6.96
C VAL A 65 -26.94 0.27 7.21
N HIS A 66 -26.36 1.29 6.58
CA HIS A 66 -26.74 2.69 6.84
C HIS A 66 -27.82 3.22 5.92
N SER A 67 -27.83 2.76 4.67
CA SER A 67 -28.75 3.25 3.65
C SER A 67 -29.93 2.30 3.50
N GLN A 68 -29.67 0.99 3.36
CA GLN A 68 -30.66 0.01 2.90
C GLN A 68 -30.88 -1.15 3.87
N ARG A 69 -30.98 -0.85 5.18
CA ARG A 69 -31.06 -1.87 6.26
C ARG A 69 -32.23 -2.85 6.12
N HIS A 70 -33.32 -2.43 5.47
CA HIS A 70 -34.46 -3.29 5.20
C HIS A 70 -34.09 -4.49 4.30
N LEU A 71 -33.01 -4.40 3.52
CA LEU A 71 -32.47 -5.53 2.75
C LEU A 71 -31.74 -6.55 3.62
N LEU A 72 -31.47 -6.27 4.90
CA LEU A 72 -30.86 -7.20 5.84
C LEU A 72 -31.89 -7.78 6.83
N GLU A 73 -32.88 -6.98 7.25
CA GLU A 73 -33.75 -7.31 8.37
C GLU A 73 -35.27 -7.18 8.07
N GLY A 74 -35.66 -6.75 6.86
CA GLY A 74 -37.06 -6.46 6.50
C GLY A 74 -37.77 -7.53 5.65
N GLU A 75 -39.00 -7.24 5.23
CA GLU A 75 -39.80 -8.14 4.38
C GLU A 75 -39.15 -8.41 3.02
N ASN A 76 -38.44 -7.42 2.47
CA ASN A 76 -37.71 -7.55 1.21
C ASN A 76 -36.23 -7.95 1.40
N ARG A 77 -35.87 -8.53 2.56
CA ARG A 77 -34.49 -8.89 2.88
C ARG A 77 -33.87 -9.81 1.84
N LEU A 78 -32.56 -9.69 1.66
CA LEU A 78 -31.74 -10.68 0.96
C LEU A 78 -31.79 -11.99 1.74
N ASN A 79 -32.12 -13.08 1.08
CA ASN A 79 -32.07 -14.39 1.72
C ASN A 79 -30.61 -14.85 1.90
N ASP A 80 -30.40 -15.86 2.75
CA ASP A 80 -29.05 -16.37 3.06
C ASP A 80 -28.22 -16.75 1.80
N SER A 81 -28.86 -17.32 0.78
CA SER A 81 -28.19 -17.68 -0.48
C SER A 81 -27.83 -16.46 -1.31
N GLU A 82 -28.65 -15.41 -1.29
CA GLU A 82 -28.35 -14.13 -1.94
C GLU A 82 -27.18 -13.41 -1.27
N LEU A 83 -27.17 -13.38 0.07
CA LEU A 83 -26.05 -12.82 0.85
C LEU A 83 -24.77 -13.60 0.57
N PHE A 84 -24.84 -14.94 0.57
CA PHE A 84 -23.70 -15.79 0.20
C PHE A 84 -23.17 -15.45 -1.20
N CYS A 85 -24.03 -15.45 -2.23
CA CYS A 85 -23.62 -15.15 -3.60
C CYS A 85 -23.04 -13.73 -3.73
N LEU A 86 -23.65 -12.74 -3.09
CA LEU A 86 -23.19 -11.34 -3.13
C LEU A 86 -21.82 -11.17 -2.47
N ILE A 87 -21.60 -11.80 -1.31
CA ILE A 87 -20.30 -11.78 -0.62
C ILE A 87 -19.23 -12.39 -1.52
N ILE A 88 -19.45 -13.60 -2.04
CA ILE A 88 -18.46 -14.28 -2.85
C ILE A 88 -18.24 -13.57 -4.19
N ALA A 89 -19.29 -13.08 -4.85
CA ALA A 89 -19.17 -12.28 -6.07
C ALA A 89 -18.37 -11.00 -5.83
N THR A 90 -18.57 -10.33 -4.69
CA THR A 90 -17.78 -9.15 -4.33
C THR A 90 -16.31 -9.52 -4.19
N TRP A 91 -15.97 -10.64 -3.56
CA TRP A 91 -14.58 -11.09 -3.44
C TRP A 91 -13.96 -11.60 -4.74
N LEU A 92 -14.75 -11.87 -5.77
CA LEU A 92 -14.27 -12.42 -7.05
C LEU A 92 -14.49 -11.50 -8.25
N HIS A 93 -15.10 -10.32 -8.09
CA HIS A 93 -15.52 -9.48 -9.22
C HIS A 93 -14.39 -9.12 -10.19
N ASP A 94 -13.19 -8.98 -9.66
CA ASP A 94 -11.97 -8.65 -10.41
C ASP A 94 -11.04 -9.83 -10.71
N ILE A 95 -11.46 -11.08 -10.42
CA ILE A 95 -10.60 -12.25 -10.66
C ILE A 95 -10.20 -12.39 -12.13
N GLY A 96 -11.01 -11.88 -13.07
CA GLY A 96 -10.66 -11.86 -14.49
C GLY A 96 -9.46 -11.00 -14.85
N GLY A 97 -8.95 -10.17 -13.93
CA GLY A 97 -7.65 -9.49 -14.06
C GLY A 97 -6.47 -10.46 -14.19
N MET A 98 -6.63 -11.73 -13.83
CA MET A 98 -5.62 -12.77 -14.05
C MET A 98 -5.46 -13.18 -15.54
N GLY A 99 -6.41 -12.83 -16.40
CA GLY A 99 -6.45 -13.26 -17.80
C GLY A 99 -7.33 -14.49 -18.02
N GLY A 100 -6.98 -15.35 -18.97
CA GLY A 100 -7.88 -16.40 -19.47
C GLY A 100 -8.07 -17.65 -18.59
N GLY A 101 -7.69 -17.57 -17.30
CA GLY A 101 -7.66 -18.69 -16.36
C GLY A 101 -6.24 -19.21 -16.10
N ILE A 102 -6.10 -20.23 -15.24
CA ILE A 102 -4.79 -20.80 -14.86
C ILE A 102 -4.08 -21.44 -16.07
N SER A 103 -4.84 -21.95 -17.04
CA SER A 103 -4.35 -22.68 -18.22
C SER A 103 -4.06 -21.81 -19.45
N ASP A 104 -4.56 -20.57 -19.49
CA ASP A 104 -4.55 -19.75 -20.69
C ASP A 104 -3.28 -18.86 -20.72
N LYS A 105 -2.44 -19.07 -21.74
CA LYS A 105 -1.16 -18.35 -21.90
C LYS A 105 -1.24 -17.18 -22.88
N GLU A 106 -2.38 -16.97 -23.55
CA GLU A 106 -2.54 -15.86 -24.47
C GLU A 106 -2.79 -14.55 -23.72
N PHE A 107 -1.97 -13.54 -24.01
CA PHE A 107 -2.08 -12.20 -23.44
C PHE A 107 -3.10 -11.40 -24.23
N LEU A 108 -4.09 -10.83 -23.55
CA LEU A 108 -5.00 -9.87 -24.15
C LEU A 108 -4.28 -8.53 -24.32
N SER A 109 -4.57 -7.80 -25.39
CA SER A 109 -4.12 -6.42 -25.53
C SER A 109 -4.73 -5.55 -24.42
N HIS A 110 -4.05 -4.46 -24.06
CA HIS A 110 -4.42 -3.51 -23.00
C HIS A 110 -5.92 -3.16 -22.93
N GLY A 111 -6.47 -2.65 -24.04
CA GLY A 111 -7.88 -2.27 -24.12
C GLY A 111 -8.84 -3.45 -24.02
N LYS A 112 -8.37 -4.65 -24.37
CA LYS A 112 -9.12 -5.89 -24.32
C LYS A 112 -9.15 -6.47 -22.90
N ALA A 113 -8.02 -6.46 -22.17
CA ALA A 113 -7.96 -6.93 -20.78
C ALA A 113 -8.95 -6.19 -19.86
N ARG A 114 -8.93 -4.84 -19.85
CA ARG A 114 -9.86 -4.05 -19.03
C ARG A 114 -11.32 -4.19 -19.49
N LYS A 115 -11.58 -4.46 -20.77
CA LYS A 115 -12.94 -4.69 -21.29
C LYS A 115 -13.47 -6.07 -20.97
N GLU A 116 -12.59 -7.06 -20.99
CA GLU A 116 -12.95 -8.48 -20.90
C GLU A 116 -12.82 -9.04 -19.49
N HIS A 117 -12.21 -8.32 -18.53
CA HIS A 117 -12.06 -8.82 -17.16
C HIS A 117 -13.38 -9.27 -16.50
N PRO A 118 -14.56 -8.64 -16.69
CA PRO A 118 -15.78 -9.16 -16.08
C PRO A 118 -16.17 -10.51 -16.68
N PHE A 119 -16.03 -10.66 -18.00
CA PHE A 119 -16.33 -11.90 -18.73
C PHE A 119 -15.35 -13.02 -18.40
N ASN A 120 -14.06 -12.70 -18.33
CA ASN A 120 -13.03 -13.63 -17.87
C ASN A 120 -13.29 -14.03 -16.41
N GLY A 121 -13.67 -13.09 -15.55
CA GLY A 121 -14.03 -13.36 -14.17
C GLY A 121 -15.19 -14.34 -14.07
N GLY A 122 -16.25 -14.12 -14.85
CA GLY A 122 -17.37 -15.07 -14.97
C GLY A 122 -16.93 -16.46 -15.44
N ARG A 123 -16.09 -16.53 -16.48
CA ARG A 123 -15.53 -17.79 -16.97
C ARG A 123 -14.73 -18.52 -15.89
N ILE A 124 -13.84 -17.83 -15.19
CA ILE A 124 -13.04 -18.42 -14.09
C ILE A 124 -13.95 -18.95 -12.98
N VAL A 125 -15.01 -18.24 -12.63
CA VAL A 125 -15.99 -18.71 -11.62
C VAL A 125 -16.69 -19.99 -12.09
N LEU A 126 -17.04 -20.11 -13.38
CA LEU A 126 -17.71 -21.29 -13.93
C LEU A 126 -16.77 -22.49 -14.11
N ASP A 127 -15.56 -22.25 -14.64
CA ASP A 127 -14.64 -23.32 -15.00
C ASP A 127 -13.83 -23.82 -13.78
N ASP A 128 -13.35 -22.89 -12.95
CA ASP A 128 -12.45 -23.18 -11.84
C ASP A 128 -13.14 -23.10 -10.47
N GLY A 129 -14.40 -22.61 -10.38
CA GLY A 129 -15.09 -22.38 -9.11
C GLY A 129 -15.13 -23.61 -8.18
N THR A 130 -15.39 -24.80 -8.73
CA THR A 130 -15.44 -26.05 -7.95
C THR A 130 -14.04 -26.44 -7.48
N LEU A 131 -13.05 -26.39 -8.37
CA LEU A 131 -11.67 -26.81 -8.10
C LEU A 131 -10.98 -25.83 -7.12
N PHE A 132 -11.29 -24.55 -7.24
CA PHE A 132 -10.61 -23.48 -6.54
C PHE A 132 -11.27 -23.16 -5.20
N LEU A 133 -12.61 -23.20 -5.14
CA LEU A 133 -13.41 -22.72 -4.03
C LEU A 133 -14.50 -23.70 -3.57
N ASP A 134 -14.67 -24.87 -4.17
CA ASP A 134 -15.73 -25.81 -3.76
C ASP A 134 -17.13 -25.14 -3.82
N LEU A 135 -17.37 -24.35 -4.87
CA LEU A 135 -18.68 -23.78 -5.19
C LEU A 135 -19.55 -24.81 -5.91
N LYS A 136 -20.86 -24.82 -5.64
CA LYS A 136 -21.81 -25.66 -6.37
C LYS A 136 -22.16 -25.03 -7.71
N ASP A 137 -22.60 -25.82 -8.68
CA ASP A 137 -22.91 -25.36 -10.05
C ASP A 137 -23.94 -24.23 -10.08
N ASP A 138 -24.98 -24.32 -9.24
CA ASP A 138 -26.02 -23.29 -9.13
C ASP A 138 -25.47 -21.97 -8.54
N GLU A 139 -24.64 -22.06 -7.51
CA GLU A 139 -23.93 -20.93 -6.90
C GLU A 139 -22.97 -20.28 -7.89
N GLN A 140 -22.16 -21.07 -8.61
CA GLN A 140 -21.24 -20.57 -9.64
C GLN A 140 -21.99 -19.81 -10.71
N SER A 141 -23.11 -20.35 -11.18
CA SER A 141 -23.95 -19.72 -12.19
C SER A 141 -24.46 -18.35 -11.72
N ALA A 142 -24.92 -18.22 -10.46
CA ALA A 142 -25.37 -16.95 -9.91
C ALA A 142 -24.23 -15.96 -9.63
N ILE A 143 -23.11 -16.43 -9.10
CA ILE A 143 -21.92 -15.63 -8.82
C ILE A 143 -21.32 -15.12 -10.14
N ALA A 144 -21.18 -15.97 -11.15
CA ALA A 144 -20.63 -15.61 -12.46
C ALA A 144 -21.48 -14.53 -13.14
N ASP A 145 -22.80 -14.65 -13.15
CA ASP A 145 -23.69 -13.59 -13.69
C ASP A 145 -23.49 -12.26 -12.96
N THR A 146 -23.35 -12.31 -11.63
CA THR A 146 -23.11 -11.12 -10.80
C THR A 146 -21.75 -10.49 -11.12
N VAL A 147 -20.71 -11.31 -11.26
CA VAL A 147 -19.35 -10.90 -11.63
C VAL A 147 -19.30 -10.36 -13.05
N VAL A 148 -19.95 -10.96 -14.03
CA VAL A 148 -19.95 -10.44 -15.42
C VAL A 148 -20.66 -9.09 -15.50
N THR A 149 -21.74 -8.94 -14.73
CA THR A 149 -22.64 -7.79 -14.87
C THR A 149 -22.32 -6.65 -13.91
N HIS A 150 -21.30 -6.77 -13.05
CA HIS A 150 -20.89 -5.65 -12.19
C HIS A 150 -20.38 -4.45 -13.02
N SER A 151 -19.86 -4.67 -14.23
CA SER A 151 -19.40 -3.59 -15.10
C SER A 151 -20.56 -2.97 -15.90
N CYS A 152 -20.57 -1.64 -16.09
CA CYS A 152 -21.52 -0.92 -16.97
C CYS A 152 -21.59 -1.42 -18.42
N ARG A 153 -20.69 -2.31 -18.84
CA ARG A 153 -20.66 -2.86 -20.20
C ARG A 153 -21.73 -3.93 -20.47
N VAL A 154 -22.35 -4.45 -19.42
CA VAL A 154 -23.39 -5.48 -19.53
C VAL A 154 -24.70 -4.92 -19.00
N GLU A 155 -25.79 -5.11 -19.73
CA GLU A 155 -27.11 -4.61 -19.35
C GLU A 155 -27.69 -5.42 -18.19
N LEU A 156 -27.99 -4.78 -17.05
CA LEU A 156 -28.59 -5.44 -15.89
C LEU A 156 -29.95 -6.09 -16.22
N LYS A 157 -30.66 -5.57 -17.23
CA LYS A 157 -31.97 -6.08 -17.67
C LYS A 157 -31.91 -7.49 -18.27
N GLN A 158 -30.73 -7.96 -18.67
CA GLN A 158 -30.56 -9.29 -19.26
C GLN A 158 -30.53 -10.39 -18.19
N LEU A 159 -30.25 -10.04 -16.93
CA LEU A 159 -30.20 -10.99 -15.84
C LEU A 159 -31.59 -11.50 -15.46
N GLN A 160 -31.70 -12.81 -15.33
CA GLN A 160 -32.89 -13.50 -14.84
C GLN A 160 -32.62 -14.07 -13.45
N PRO A 161 -33.63 -14.11 -12.57
CA PRO A 161 -33.49 -14.77 -11.28
C PRO A 161 -33.03 -16.22 -11.44
N LYS A 162 -32.10 -16.66 -10.58
CA LYS A 162 -31.57 -18.03 -10.59
C LYS A 162 -32.03 -18.80 -9.35
N MET A 163 -32.01 -20.12 -9.43
CA MET A 163 -32.29 -20.99 -8.28
C MET A 163 -30.98 -21.47 -7.67
N VAL A 164 -30.77 -21.23 -6.38
CA VAL A 164 -29.60 -21.73 -5.63
C VAL A 164 -30.09 -22.42 -4.36
N GLY A 165 -29.83 -23.73 -4.25
CA GLY A 165 -30.31 -24.54 -3.13
C GLY A 165 -31.83 -24.51 -2.97
N GLY A 166 -32.58 -24.40 -4.08
CA GLY A 166 -34.04 -24.30 -4.08
C GLY A 166 -34.61 -22.93 -3.70
N LYS A 167 -33.77 -21.91 -3.48
CA LYS A 167 -34.19 -20.52 -3.26
C LYS A 167 -33.98 -19.68 -4.52
N SER A 168 -34.91 -18.79 -4.81
CA SER A 168 -34.75 -17.82 -5.91
C SER A 168 -33.78 -16.70 -5.48
N ILE A 169 -32.88 -16.34 -6.39
CA ILE A 169 -31.80 -15.36 -6.22
C ILE A 169 -32.05 -14.24 -7.22
N ARG A 170 -32.21 -13.01 -6.73
CA ARG A 170 -32.38 -11.79 -7.54
C ARG A 170 -31.03 -11.32 -8.10
N THR A 171 -30.50 -12.05 -9.08
CA THR A 171 -29.18 -11.79 -9.69
C THR A 171 -29.04 -10.35 -10.21
N GLU A 172 -30.12 -9.76 -10.75
CA GLU A 172 -30.12 -8.37 -11.19
C GLU A 172 -29.91 -7.38 -10.04
N LEU A 173 -30.49 -7.68 -8.86
CA LEU A 173 -30.30 -6.88 -7.65
C LEU A 173 -28.87 -7.03 -7.13
N LEU A 174 -28.33 -8.25 -7.08
CA LEU A 174 -26.96 -8.48 -6.61
C LEU A 174 -25.93 -7.77 -7.49
N ALA A 175 -26.09 -7.86 -8.82
CA ALA A 175 -25.24 -7.15 -9.76
C ALA A 175 -25.35 -5.63 -9.61
N ALA A 176 -26.56 -5.09 -9.43
CA ALA A 176 -26.77 -3.65 -9.22
C ALA A 176 -26.12 -3.15 -7.91
N LEU A 177 -26.21 -3.93 -6.83
CA LEU A 177 -25.59 -3.61 -5.53
C LEU A 177 -24.06 -3.61 -5.63
N LEU A 178 -23.47 -4.65 -6.24
CA LEU A 178 -22.02 -4.76 -6.43
C LEU A 178 -21.48 -3.66 -7.35
N SER A 179 -22.14 -3.44 -8.49
CA SER A 179 -21.79 -2.40 -9.47
C SER A 179 -21.75 -1.01 -8.84
N LEU A 180 -22.74 -0.67 -8.02
CA LEU A 180 -22.77 0.62 -7.33
C LEU A 180 -21.66 0.71 -6.27
N ALA A 181 -21.43 -0.36 -5.50
CA ALA A 181 -20.40 -0.37 -4.46
C ALA A 181 -18.98 -0.26 -5.06
N ASP A 182 -18.72 -0.92 -6.18
CA ASP A 182 -17.47 -0.83 -6.94
C ASP A 182 -17.22 0.60 -7.45
N ALA A 183 -18.24 1.21 -8.08
CA ALA A 183 -18.17 2.61 -8.51
C ALA A 183 -17.87 3.58 -7.36
N CYS A 184 -18.39 3.30 -6.17
CA CYS A 184 -18.16 4.11 -4.97
C CYS A 184 -16.74 3.97 -4.41
N ASP A 185 -15.95 2.96 -4.79
CA ASP A 185 -14.54 2.90 -4.42
C ASP A 185 -13.72 3.84 -5.30
N THR A 186 -13.99 5.14 -5.17
CA THR A 186 -13.31 6.23 -5.88
C THR A 186 -12.45 7.06 -4.92
N GLN A 187 -12.21 6.55 -3.71
CA GLN A 187 -11.55 7.29 -2.62
C GLN A 187 -10.03 7.25 -2.70
N GLU A 188 -9.35 8.20 -2.02
CA GLU A 188 -7.89 8.25 -1.95
C GLU A 188 -7.26 6.95 -1.41
N SER A 189 -7.99 6.22 -0.57
CA SER A 189 -7.58 4.95 0.01
C SER A 189 -7.38 3.85 -1.04
N ARG A 190 -8.11 3.90 -2.16
CA ARG A 190 -7.96 2.97 -3.30
C ARG A 190 -6.55 3.00 -3.87
N VAL A 191 -5.98 4.20 -3.97
CA VAL A 191 -4.64 4.43 -4.55
C VAL A 191 -3.53 4.58 -3.51
N GLY A 192 -3.86 4.47 -2.22
CA GLY A 192 -2.88 4.57 -1.13
C GLY A 192 -2.49 5.99 -0.71
N GLY A 193 -3.26 6.98 -1.15
CA GLY A 193 -3.02 8.39 -0.85
C GLY A 193 -1.94 9.04 -1.71
N PHE A 194 -1.73 10.34 -1.48
CA PHE A 194 -0.89 11.19 -2.34
C PHE A 194 0.55 10.69 -2.48
N GLU A 195 1.19 10.23 -1.40
CA GLU A 195 2.59 9.80 -1.43
C GLU A 195 2.81 8.55 -2.30
N GLU A 196 1.92 7.55 -2.18
CA GLU A 196 1.99 6.33 -2.98
C GLU A 196 1.74 6.65 -4.47
N VAL A 197 0.78 7.54 -4.75
CA VAL A 197 0.50 8.03 -6.11
C VAL A 197 1.67 8.82 -6.67
N GLU A 198 2.25 9.77 -5.94
CA GLU A 198 3.38 10.58 -6.41
C GLU A 198 4.58 9.69 -6.76
N LEU A 199 4.91 8.73 -5.90
CA LEU A 199 5.96 7.75 -6.17
C LEU A 199 5.65 6.89 -7.40
N LYS A 200 4.40 6.43 -7.54
CA LYS A 200 3.96 5.61 -8.67
C LYS A 200 3.99 6.39 -9.98
N LEU A 201 3.52 7.64 -9.98
CA LEU A 201 3.54 8.53 -11.13
C LEU A 201 4.96 8.94 -11.53
N HIS A 202 5.86 9.14 -10.56
CA HIS A 202 7.27 9.36 -10.85
C HIS A 202 7.90 8.17 -11.56
N LYS A 203 7.67 6.94 -11.06
CA LYS A 203 8.14 5.71 -11.72
C LYS A 203 7.57 5.54 -13.12
N LEU A 204 6.27 5.80 -13.28
CA LEU A 204 5.59 5.78 -14.57
C LEU A 204 6.16 6.84 -15.53
N GLY A 205 6.48 8.04 -15.03
CA GLY A 205 7.12 9.09 -15.82
C GLY A 205 8.51 8.69 -16.34
N LEU A 206 9.33 8.04 -15.50
CA LEU A 206 10.62 7.48 -15.94
C LEU A 206 10.43 6.42 -17.03
N LEU A 207 9.51 5.48 -16.82
CA LEU A 207 9.20 4.42 -17.79
C LEU A 207 8.68 4.97 -19.13
N LYS A 208 7.82 5.99 -19.08
CA LYS A 208 7.33 6.69 -20.27
C LYS A 208 8.49 7.30 -21.06
N GLY A 209 9.41 8.00 -20.39
CA GLY A 209 10.60 8.56 -21.03
C GLY A 209 11.48 7.49 -21.69
N GLU A 210 11.61 6.31 -21.09
CA GLU A 210 12.31 5.18 -21.71
C GLU A 210 11.60 4.66 -22.98
N PHE A 211 10.28 4.56 -22.96
CA PHE A 211 9.49 4.13 -24.13
C PHE A 211 9.54 5.16 -25.26
N GLU A 212 9.41 6.45 -24.95
CA GLU A 212 9.56 7.53 -25.92
C GLU A 212 10.95 7.54 -26.56
N ALA A 213 12.01 7.31 -25.78
CA ALA A 213 13.36 7.18 -26.30
C ALA A 213 13.53 5.94 -27.20
N LYS A 214 12.88 4.81 -26.88
CA LYS A 214 12.87 3.60 -27.73
C LYS A 214 12.13 3.85 -29.04
N ILE A 215 10.97 4.50 -29.01
CA ILE A 215 10.20 4.91 -30.19
C ILE A 215 11.09 5.74 -31.12
N GLN A 216 11.73 6.79 -30.61
CA GLN A 216 12.63 7.64 -31.40
C GLN A 216 13.81 6.89 -32.02
N ARG A 217 14.34 5.86 -31.34
CA ARG A 217 15.42 5.02 -31.89
C ARG A 217 14.91 4.14 -33.04
N ILE A 218 13.74 3.51 -32.88
CA ILE A 218 13.16 2.63 -33.91
C ILE A 218 12.75 3.45 -35.15
N GLU A 219 12.18 4.64 -34.96
CA GLU A 219 11.79 5.55 -36.04
C GLU A 219 12.97 6.01 -36.91
N ARG A 220 14.20 6.00 -36.37
CA ARG A 220 15.43 6.35 -37.10
C ARG A 220 16.04 5.19 -37.89
N LEU A 221 15.53 3.97 -37.75
CA LEU A 221 16.02 2.82 -38.50
C LEU A 221 15.64 2.93 -39.99
N PRO A 222 16.46 2.41 -40.92
CA PRO A 222 16.13 2.42 -42.36
C PRO A 222 14.83 1.69 -42.71
N SER A 223 14.44 0.71 -41.89
CA SER A 223 13.16 -0.01 -41.98
C SER A 223 12.58 -0.16 -40.57
N PRO A 224 11.80 0.82 -40.08
CA PRO A 224 11.22 0.79 -38.75
C PRO A 224 10.21 -0.34 -38.60
N ASP A 225 10.30 -1.07 -37.48
CA ASP A 225 9.31 -2.07 -37.09
C ASP A 225 8.00 -1.36 -36.68
N LYS A 226 7.02 -1.35 -37.58
CA LYS A 226 5.74 -0.65 -37.40
C LYS A 226 4.89 -1.26 -36.30
N GLU A 227 4.92 -2.58 -36.15
CA GLU A 227 4.15 -3.28 -35.13
C GLU A 227 4.69 -2.92 -33.75
N ARG A 228 6.02 -2.99 -33.59
CA ARG A 228 6.67 -2.62 -32.33
C ARG A 228 6.49 -1.15 -31.97
N LEU A 229 6.48 -0.24 -32.95
CA LEU A 229 6.20 1.18 -32.72
C LEU A 229 4.78 1.41 -32.20
N GLU A 230 3.81 0.71 -32.78
CA GLU A 230 2.41 0.82 -32.37
C GLU A 230 2.20 0.29 -30.94
N GLU A 231 2.87 -0.79 -30.56
CA GLU A 231 2.88 -1.29 -29.17
C GLU A 231 3.43 -0.24 -28.19
N LEU A 232 4.63 0.29 -28.45
CA LEU A 232 5.26 1.25 -27.55
C LEU A 232 4.45 2.55 -27.41
N ARG A 233 3.79 2.99 -28.48
CA ARG A 233 2.91 4.17 -28.44
C ARG A 233 1.68 3.93 -27.57
N LYS A 234 1.08 2.74 -27.64
CA LYS A 234 0.00 2.33 -26.73
C LYS A 234 0.46 2.31 -25.27
N ASP A 235 1.67 1.84 -25.00
CA ASP A 235 2.23 1.84 -23.64
C ASP A 235 2.41 3.28 -23.11
N VAL A 236 2.86 4.22 -23.95
CA VAL A 236 3.01 5.65 -23.60
C VAL A 236 1.67 6.32 -23.33
N GLU A 237 0.66 6.08 -24.20
CA GLU A 237 -0.70 6.58 -24.02
C GLU A 237 -1.30 6.04 -22.71
N TYR A 238 -1.12 4.75 -22.45
CA TYR A 238 -1.57 4.09 -21.23
C TYR A 238 -0.96 4.71 -19.97
N ILE A 239 0.37 4.88 -19.92
CA ILE A 239 1.04 5.52 -18.79
C ILE A 239 0.46 6.92 -18.55
N SER A 240 0.12 7.62 -19.62
CA SER A 240 -0.49 8.94 -19.53
C SER A 240 -1.91 8.87 -18.93
N ALA A 241 -2.74 7.91 -19.34
CA ALA A 241 -4.07 7.68 -18.80
C ALA A 241 -4.09 7.24 -17.32
N GLN A 242 -3.03 6.57 -16.86
CA GLN A 242 -2.89 6.20 -15.44
C GLN A 242 -2.85 7.42 -14.52
N LYS A 243 -2.27 8.54 -14.97
CA LYS A 243 -2.23 9.77 -14.19
C LYS A 243 -3.64 10.25 -13.85
N ASP A 244 -4.50 10.36 -14.86
CA ASP A 244 -5.88 10.81 -14.69
C ASP A 244 -6.67 9.86 -13.78
N HIS A 245 -6.47 8.55 -13.94
CA HIS A 245 -7.11 7.54 -13.09
C HIS A 245 -6.72 7.69 -11.61
N HIS A 246 -5.43 7.88 -11.29
CA HIS A 246 -5.01 8.04 -9.90
C HIS A 246 -5.48 9.38 -9.30
N TYR A 247 -5.47 10.44 -10.10
CA TYR A 247 -5.93 11.76 -9.65
C TYR A 247 -7.44 11.79 -9.40
N LYS A 248 -8.23 11.05 -10.17
CA LYS A 248 -9.65 10.78 -9.87
C LYS A 248 -9.82 10.24 -8.46
N HIS A 249 -9.07 9.19 -8.10
CA HIS A 249 -9.17 8.60 -6.75
C HIS A 249 -8.69 9.54 -5.65
N LEU A 250 -7.60 10.28 -5.87
CA LEU A 250 -7.12 11.27 -4.90
C LEU A 250 -8.10 12.43 -4.67
N SER A 251 -8.93 12.74 -5.66
CA SER A 251 -9.88 13.85 -5.59
C SER A 251 -11.04 13.60 -4.63
N VAL A 252 -11.34 12.34 -4.28
CA VAL A 252 -12.39 11.98 -3.33
C VAL A 252 -11.77 11.50 -2.03
N LYS A 253 -12.10 12.18 -0.94
CA LYS A 253 -11.60 11.86 0.39
C LYS A 253 -12.42 10.74 1.04
N ASN A 254 -13.74 10.86 1.00
CA ASN A 254 -14.68 9.90 1.58
C ASN A 254 -15.95 9.79 0.73
N VAL A 255 -16.64 8.67 0.91
CA VAL A 255 -18.01 8.42 0.41
C VAL A 255 -18.88 8.12 1.62
N PHE A 256 -20.01 8.81 1.72
CA PHE A 256 -21.00 8.62 2.77
C PHE A 256 -22.30 8.04 2.20
N PHE A 257 -22.99 7.28 3.04
CA PHE A 257 -24.26 6.64 2.70
C PHE A 257 -25.33 7.09 3.68
N THR A 258 -26.34 7.80 3.19
CA THR A 258 -27.55 8.12 3.94
C THR A 258 -28.70 7.26 3.42
N PRO A 259 -29.87 7.21 4.09
CA PRO A 259 -31.03 6.49 3.57
C PRO A 259 -31.45 6.88 2.15
N THR A 260 -31.17 8.11 1.72
CA THR A 260 -31.64 8.64 0.43
C THR A 260 -30.54 9.13 -0.50
N SER A 261 -29.28 9.18 -0.07
CA SER A 261 -28.22 9.79 -0.86
C SER A 261 -26.88 9.08 -0.69
N ILE A 262 -26.09 9.05 -1.77
CA ILE A 262 -24.64 8.81 -1.72
C ILE A 262 -23.96 10.17 -1.82
N ILE A 263 -23.04 10.47 -0.91
CA ILE A 263 -22.38 11.78 -0.82
C ILE A 263 -20.87 11.60 -0.97
N LEU A 264 -20.28 12.24 -1.98
CA LEU A 264 -18.83 12.23 -2.22
C LEU A 264 -18.20 13.48 -1.58
N GLU A 265 -17.25 13.29 -0.66
CA GLU A 265 -16.47 14.37 -0.07
C GLU A 265 -15.23 14.64 -0.92
N LYS A 266 -15.13 15.87 -1.44
CA LYS A 266 -13.93 16.32 -2.16
C LYS A 266 -12.73 16.39 -1.22
N ASN A 267 -11.58 15.97 -1.71
CA ASN A 267 -10.32 16.07 -0.98
C ASN A 267 -9.77 17.50 -1.05
N VAL A 268 -9.87 18.23 0.06
CA VAL A 268 -9.44 19.65 0.15
C VAL A 268 -7.94 19.86 -0.10
N LEU A 269 -7.15 18.79 -0.12
CA LEU A 269 -5.70 18.84 -0.40
C LEU A 269 -5.39 18.92 -1.89
N THR A 270 -6.39 18.81 -2.77
CA THR A 270 -6.17 18.86 -4.21
C THR A 270 -6.14 20.29 -4.74
N LEU A 271 -5.27 20.53 -5.72
CA LEU A 271 -5.20 21.79 -6.48
C LEU A 271 -6.48 21.99 -7.32
N PRO A 272 -6.82 23.23 -7.74
CA PRO A 272 -8.01 23.50 -8.56
C PRO A 272 -8.10 22.67 -9.85
N GLU A 273 -6.97 22.25 -10.43
CA GLU A 273 -6.94 21.35 -11.58
C GLU A 273 -7.55 19.96 -11.30
N TYR A 274 -7.75 19.58 -10.04
CA TYR A 274 -8.40 18.31 -9.67
C TYR A 274 -9.92 18.38 -9.59
N ASP A 275 -10.51 19.57 -9.73
CA ASP A 275 -11.95 19.74 -9.74
C ASP A 275 -12.58 18.89 -10.85
N LYS A 276 -11.96 18.89 -12.03
CA LYS A 276 -12.33 18.01 -13.14
C LYS A 276 -12.30 16.53 -12.73
N TYR A 277 -11.28 16.09 -12.01
CA TYR A 277 -11.16 14.68 -11.60
C TYR A 277 -12.22 14.30 -10.56
N PHE A 278 -12.60 15.23 -9.69
CA PHE A 278 -13.71 15.03 -8.78
C PHE A 278 -15.05 14.96 -9.52
N ASP A 279 -15.26 15.84 -10.50
CA ASP A 279 -16.46 15.83 -11.34
C ASP A 279 -16.55 14.52 -12.17
N ASP A 280 -15.43 14.03 -12.69
CA ASP A 280 -15.35 12.74 -13.38
C ASP A 280 -15.72 11.59 -12.43
N ALA A 281 -15.23 11.59 -11.18
CA ALA A 281 -15.60 10.62 -10.16
C ALA A 281 -17.10 10.68 -9.83
N LEU A 282 -17.64 11.89 -9.69
CA LEU A 282 -19.05 12.09 -9.38
C LEU A 282 -19.95 11.62 -10.54
N SER A 283 -19.60 11.96 -11.79
CA SER A 283 -20.31 11.51 -12.99
C SER A 283 -20.28 9.98 -13.14
N ASP A 284 -19.14 9.34 -12.88
CA ASP A 284 -19.03 7.87 -12.91
C ASP A 284 -20.03 7.20 -11.95
N VAL A 285 -20.16 7.69 -10.71
CA VAL A 285 -21.10 7.12 -9.74
C VAL A 285 -22.54 7.52 -10.05
N GLN A 286 -22.78 8.81 -10.36
CA GLN A 286 -24.11 9.38 -10.52
C GLN A 286 -24.75 9.03 -11.87
N GLU A 287 -24.08 9.39 -12.97
CA GLU A 287 -24.68 9.38 -14.31
C GLU A 287 -24.55 8.01 -14.98
N LYS A 288 -23.52 7.23 -14.62
CA LYS A 288 -23.31 5.89 -15.19
C LYS A 288 -23.94 4.82 -14.32
N GLU A 289 -23.45 4.63 -13.09
CA GLU A 289 -23.79 3.43 -12.33
C GLU A 289 -25.09 3.57 -11.54
N PHE A 290 -25.35 4.71 -10.90
CA PHE A 290 -26.62 4.94 -10.22
C PHE A 290 -27.80 4.96 -11.18
N GLU A 291 -27.75 5.73 -12.28
CA GLU A 291 -28.85 5.73 -13.27
C GLU A 291 -29.08 4.36 -13.91
N ARG A 292 -28.02 3.59 -14.17
CA ARG A 292 -28.13 2.20 -14.66
C ARG A 292 -28.85 1.29 -13.67
N ALA A 293 -28.59 1.43 -12.37
CA ALA A 293 -29.18 0.61 -11.31
C ALA A 293 -30.54 1.11 -10.79
N LYS A 294 -30.90 2.37 -11.05
CA LYS A 294 -32.05 3.08 -10.46
C LYS A 294 -33.38 2.36 -10.61
N TRP A 295 -33.66 1.77 -11.77
CA TRP A 295 -34.92 1.06 -11.99
C TRP A 295 -35.01 -0.24 -11.17
N ILE A 296 -33.88 -0.94 -10.96
CA ILE A 296 -33.77 -2.11 -10.08
C ILE A 296 -33.97 -1.67 -8.64
N PHE A 297 -33.33 -0.58 -8.24
CA PHE A 297 -33.49 -0.02 -6.91
C PHE A 297 -34.95 0.32 -6.61
N SER A 298 -35.64 0.96 -7.54
CA SER A 298 -37.10 1.20 -7.45
C SER A 298 -37.90 -0.10 -7.32
N LYS A 299 -37.62 -1.11 -8.17
CA LYS A 299 -38.26 -2.44 -8.14
C LYS A 299 -38.15 -3.12 -6.76
N TYR A 300 -37.04 -2.92 -6.05
CA TYR A 300 -36.74 -3.55 -4.76
C TYR A 300 -36.83 -2.59 -3.57
N GLY A 301 -37.49 -1.44 -3.71
CA GLY A 301 -37.74 -0.53 -2.59
C GLY A 301 -36.48 0.10 -1.99
N ILE A 302 -35.36 0.12 -2.72
CA ILE A 302 -34.16 0.84 -2.32
C ILE A 302 -34.47 2.34 -2.35
N THR A 303 -34.27 3.01 -1.23
CA THR A 303 -34.73 4.40 -1.00
C THR A 303 -33.76 5.46 -1.52
N LEU A 304 -32.69 5.05 -2.20
CA LEU A 304 -31.68 5.93 -2.75
C LEU A 304 -32.27 6.83 -3.86
N LYS A 305 -32.17 8.15 -3.69
CA LYS A 305 -32.74 9.16 -4.57
C LYS A 305 -31.70 9.90 -5.41
N GLU A 306 -30.49 10.08 -4.87
CA GLU A 306 -29.47 10.90 -5.50
C GLU A 306 -28.04 10.45 -5.15
N VAL A 307 -27.11 10.84 -6.01
CA VAL A 307 -25.66 10.86 -5.74
C VAL A 307 -25.22 12.31 -5.91
N ARG A 308 -24.48 12.86 -4.95
CA ARG A 308 -24.08 14.28 -4.98
C ARG A 308 -22.75 14.55 -4.28
N ALA A 309 -22.20 15.73 -4.51
CA ALA A 309 -21.09 16.25 -3.74
C ALA A 309 -21.51 16.62 -2.30
N PHE A 310 -20.55 16.54 -1.38
CA PHE A 310 -20.66 17.09 -0.04
C PHE A 310 -20.82 18.62 -0.07
N ASP A 311 -21.73 19.16 0.72
CA ASP A 311 -21.96 20.60 0.83
C ASP A 311 -22.13 21.10 2.28
N ASN A 312 -22.31 22.41 2.45
CA ASN A 312 -22.40 23.04 3.78
C ASN A 312 -23.66 22.64 4.59
N LYS A 313 -24.65 21.98 3.97
CA LYS A 313 -25.85 21.48 4.67
C LYS A 313 -25.60 20.12 5.32
N ASP A 314 -24.52 19.45 4.94
CA ASP A 314 -24.17 18.15 5.49
C ASP A 314 -23.59 18.26 6.90
N ASN A 315 -24.16 17.50 7.84
CA ASN A 315 -23.62 17.43 9.19
C ASN A 315 -22.41 16.49 9.22
N ILE A 316 -21.23 17.07 9.01
CA ILE A 316 -19.96 16.35 8.94
C ILE A 316 -19.77 15.42 10.15
N LYS A 317 -20.06 15.87 11.38
CA LYS A 317 -19.87 15.05 12.58
C LYS A 317 -20.75 13.80 12.57
N GLU A 318 -21.97 13.88 12.06
CA GLU A 318 -22.86 12.72 11.99
C GLU A 318 -22.44 11.75 10.86
N LEU A 319 -22.03 12.29 9.71
CA LEU A 319 -21.54 11.48 8.59
C LEU A 319 -20.24 10.73 8.94
N TYR A 320 -19.31 11.38 9.65
CA TYR A 320 -18.09 10.72 10.12
C TYR A 320 -18.37 9.67 11.20
N LYS A 321 -19.33 9.91 12.12
CA LYS A 321 -19.77 8.87 13.07
C LYS A 321 -20.29 7.60 12.38
N GLN A 322 -20.89 7.73 11.19
CA GLN A 322 -21.33 6.56 10.40
C GLN A 322 -20.12 5.77 9.88
N ILE A 323 -19.08 6.44 9.39
CA ILE A 323 -17.81 5.80 8.99
C ILE A 323 -17.17 5.09 10.18
N GLU A 324 -16.98 5.82 11.29
CA GLU A 324 -16.27 5.33 12.47
C GLU A 324 -16.87 4.03 13.00
N LYS A 325 -18.20 3.88 13.05
CA LYS A 325 -18.87 2.66 13.52
C LYS A 325 -18.42 1.37 12.81
N PHE A 326 -17.98 1.47 11.55
CA PHE A 326 -17.57 0.33 10.73
C PHE A 326 -16.06 0.18 10.61
N GLU A 327 -15.29 1.26 10.80
CA GLU A 327 -13.83 1.15 10.89
C GLU A 327 -13.35 0.42 12.17
N VAL A 328 -14.21 0.25 13.20
CA VAL A 328 -13.88 -0.48 14.45
C VAL A 328 -14.00 -2.02 14.34
N PHE A 329 -13.99 -2.64 13.16
CA PHE A 329 -13.92 -4.11 13.10
C PHE A 329 -12.67 -4.63 13.85
N PRO A 330 -12.83 -5.54 14.85
CA PRO A 330 -11.71 -6.09 15.60
C PRO A 330 -10.91 -6.99 14.66
N GLY A 331 -9.72 -6.53 14.27
CA GLY A 331 -8.91 -7.15 13.21
C GLY A 331 -8.49 -6.17 12.10
N ILE A 332 -9.23 -5.06 11.96
CA ILE A 332 -8.85 -3.88 11.16
C ILE A 332 -8.27 -2.78 12.07
N THR A 333 -8.58 -2.85 13.36
CA THR A 333 -7.99 -2.01 14.40
C THR A 333 -6.47 -2.17 14.57
N TYR A 334 -5.83 -3.15 13.91
CA TYR A 334 -4.36 -3.21 13.81
C TYR A 334 -3.77 -2.32 12.70
N ARG A 335 -4.59 -1.60 11.90
CA ARG A 335 -4.12 -0.56 10.97
C ARG A 335 -4.97 0.71 10.88
N LEU A 336 -6.25 0.71 11.28
CA LEU A 336 -7.12 1.91 11.18
C LEU A 336 -7.39 2.64 12.50
N LYS A 337 -7.19 2.01 13.67
CA LYS A 337 -7.08 2.78 14.93
C LYS A 337 -5.78 3.60 15.02
N GLU A 338 -4.86 3.38 14.09
CA GLU A 338 -3.69 4.24 13.81
C GLU A 338 -4.00 5.39 12.82
N GLY A 339 -5.27 5.60 12.43
CA GLY A 339 -5.63 6.44 11.29
C GLY A 339 -6.52 7.66 11.56
N ILE A 340 -6.95 7.90 12.82
CA ILE A 340 -7.84 9.04 13.14
C ILE A 340 -7.20 10.05 14.12
N ASP A 341 -6.22 9.65 14.95
CA ASP A 341 -5.45 10.59 15.80
C ASP A 341 -4.07 10.99 15.22
N SER A 342 -3.78 10.63 13.97
CA SER A 342 -2.46 10.86 13.34
C SER A 342 -2.50 11.32 11.88
N ARG A 343 -3.67 11.75 11.36
CA ARG A 343 -3.71 12.41 10.04
C ARG A 343 -3.16 13.81 10.16
N VAL A 344 -1.85 13.89 10.07
CA VAL A 344 -1.19 15.15 9.85
C VAL A 344 -0.56 15.14 8.48
N ILE A 345 -1.11 16.00 7.66
CA ILE A 345 -0.63 16.47 6.38
C ILE A 345 0.86 16.84 6.48
N VAL A 346 1.75 16.18 5.73
CA VAL A 346 3.07 16.73 5.41
C VAL A 346 3.01 17.21 3.96
N ILE A 347 2.59 18.48 3.81
CA ILE A 347 2.78 19.23 2.57
C ILE A 347 4.25 19.65 2.53
N GLY A 348 4.99 19.04 1.62
CA GLY A 348 6.29 19.53 1.15
C GLY A 348 7.53 19.00 1.90
N ASN A 349 8.67 19.11 1.21
CA ASN A 349 10.03 18.81 1.66
C ASN A 349 10.55 19.73 2.80
N HIS A 350 9.66 20.16 3.70
CA HIS A 350 9.94 21.10 4.79
C HIS A 350 9.66 20.45 6.14
N PHE A 351 10.59 20.62 7.08
CA PHE A 351 10.41 20.19 8.46
C PHE A 351 9.21 20.94 9.06
N ASN A 352 8.11 20.22 9.34
CA ASN A 352 6.95 20.82 9.99
C ASN A 352 7.21 20.91 11.51
N ALA A 353 7.73 22.07 11.93
CA ALA A 353 8.14 22.31 13.31
C ALA A 353 6.96 22.28 14.30
N GLU A 354 5.76 22.69 13.89
CA GLU A 354 4.57 22.69 14.75
C GLU A 354 4.13 21.26 15.06
N LYS A 355 4.02 20.42 14.03
CA LYS A 355 3.69 19.00 14.17
C LYS A 355 4.77 18.22 14.94
N ALA A 356 6.04 18.52 14.71
CA ALA A 356 7.10 17.96 15.52
C ALA A 356 6.91 18.30 17.01
N ASN A 357 6.42 19.49 17.34
CA ASN A 357 6.11 19.87 18.72
C ASN A 357 4.97 19.07 19.32
N GLU A 358 3.92 18.79 18.55
CA GLU A 358 2.80 17.97 19.02
C GLU A 358 3.30 16.59 19.44
N PHE A 359 4.08 15.91 18.59
CA PHE A 359 4.65 14.60 18.92
C PHE A 359 5.67 14.65 20.06
N ILE A 360 6.50 15.69 20.13
CA ILE A 360 7.42 15.91 21.26
C ILE A 360 6.62 16.10 22.56
N ASN A 361 5.54 16.87 22.54
CA ASN A 361 4.68 17.08 23.70
C ASN A 361 3.98 15.79 24.13
N LEU A 362 3.56 14.96 23.18
CA LEU A 362 3.02 13.62 23.45
C LEU A 362 4.07 12.73 24.12
N LEU A 363 5.30 12.68 23.62
CA LEU A 363 6.38 11.89 24.25
C LEU A 363 6.79 12.40 25.64
N ASN A 364 6.68 13.72 25.87
CA ASN A 364 6.92 14.34 27.17
C ASN A 364 5.79 14.07 28.18
N ASN A 365 4.60 13.73 27.70
CA ASN A 365 3.49 13.40 28.57
C ASN A 365 3.75 12.05 29.26
N GLN A 366 4.15 12.10 30.53
CA GLN A 366 4.48 10.93 31.36
C GLN A 366 3.34 9.91 31.49
N ARG A 367 2.12 10.24 31.05
CA ARG A 367 0.98 9.32 31.00
C ARG A 367 1.08 8.30 29.86
N ILE A 368 1.85 8.55 28.80
CA ILE A 368 2.05 7.59 27.71
C ILE A 368 3.16 6.61 28.10
N LYS A 369 2.76 5.56 28.83
CA LYS A 369 3.63 4.44 29.23
C LYS A 369 3.61 3.26 28.25
N ASP A 370 2.61 3.21 27.38
CA ASP A 370 2.46 2.14 26.41
C ASP A 370 3.59 2.19 25.36
N ILE A 371 4.34 1.10 25.26
CA ILE A 371 5.52 1.00 24.38
C ILE A 371 5.10 1.13 22.92
N GLU A 372 3.98 0.50 22.52
CA GLU A 372 3.52 0.52 21.13
C GLU A 372 3.18 1.93 20.66
N THR A 373 2.47 2.70 21.50
CA THR A 373 2.13 4.10 21.26
C THR A 373 3.39 4.95 21.15
N ARG A 374 4.38 4.75 22.02
CA ARG A 374 5.66 5.48 21.95
C ARG A 374 6.40 5.17 20.65
N SER A 375 6.48 3.90 20.23
CA SER A 375 7.09 3.51 18.96
C SER A 375 6.40 4.15 17.76
N LYS A 376 5.06 4.27 17.77
CA LYS A 376 4.31 4.98 16.71
C LYS A 376 4.63 6.47 16.66
N ILE A 377 4.70 7.13 17.81
CA ILE A 377 5.07 8.55 17.88
C ILE A 377 6.51 8.76 17.36
N LEU A 378 7.44 7.87 17.72
CA LEU A 378 8.81 7.90 17.19
C LEU A 378 8.86 7.70 15.68
N LYS A 379 8.05 6.79 15.13
CA LYS A 379 7.92 6.58 13.67
C LYS A 379 7.43 7.85 12.97
N ASN A 380 6.43 8.53 13.52
CA ASN A 380 5.94 9.80 12.98
C ASN A 380 7.02 10.90 13.06
N LEU A 381 7.75 11.00 14.18
CA LEU A 381 8.86 11.94 14.31
C LEU A 381 9.98 11.65 13.30
N ARG A 382 10.31 10.38 13.06
CA ARG A 382 11.31 9.95 12.06
C ARG A 382 10.99 10.51 10.69
N ASP A 383 9.72 10.47 10.30
CA ASP A 383 9.28 10.89 8.97
C ASP A 383 9.39 12.42 8.82
N LEU A 384 9.18 13.15 9.92
CA LEU A 384 9.32 14.61 10.00
C LEU A 384 10.76 15.12 10.08
N LEU A 385 11.75 14.28 10.41
CA LEU A 385 13.13 14.72 10.54
C LEU A 385 13.62 15.48 9.30
N PRO A 386 14.45 16.52 9.44
CA PRO A 386 14.90 17.28 8.29
C PRO A 386 15.73 16.40 7.34
N ARG A 387 15.60 16.66 6.02
CA ARG A 387 16.44 16.04 4.98
C ARG A 387 17.54 16.96 4.46
N LYS A 388 17.46 18.25 4.79
CA LYS A 388 18.40 19.28 4.32
C LYS A 388 19.65 19.31 5.19
N SER A 389 20.78 19.69 4.59
CA SER A 389 22.06 19.86 5.27
C SER A 389 22.05 20.96 6.32
N ASP A 390 21.35 22.06 6.02
CA ASP A 390 21.38 23.30 6.80
C ASP A 390 20.04 23.52 7.49
N LEU A 391 20.06 23.59 8.82
CA LEU A 391 18.89 23.76 9.66
C LEU A 391 18.73 25.21 10.11
N LYS A 392 17.51 25.72 10.13
CA LYS A 392 17.15 26.97 10.82
C LYS A 392 17.23 26.75 12.33
N GLU A 393 17.44 27.82 13.10
CA GLU A 393 17.59 27.73 14.57
C GLU A 393 16.39 27.05 15.27
N SER A 394 15.17 27.31 14.78
CA SER A 394 13.96 26.63 15.26
C SER A 394 14.01 25.12 15.02
N GLU A 395 14.48 24.68 13.84
CA GLU A 395 14.63 23.26 13.47
C GLU A 395 15.74 22.59 14.29
N LYS A 396 16.85 23.30 14.57
CA LYS A 396 17.93 22.82 15.44
C LYS A 396 17.44 22.57 16.86
N SER A 397 16.67 23.50 17.43
CA SER A 397 16.08 23.34 18.76
C SER A 397 15.20 22.09 18.85
N LYS A 398 14.36 21.84 17.84
CA LYS A 398 13.50 20.63 17.82
C LYS A 398 14.28 19.35 17.55
N THR A 399 15.26 19.38 16.67
CA THR A 399 16.17 18.26 16.43
C THR A 399 16.89 17.86 17.72
N ASN A 400 17.35 18.82 18.53
CA ASN A 400 17.95 18.56 19.83
C ASN A 400 16.99 17.89 20.83
N GLN A 401 15.71 18.27 20.83
CA GLN A 401 14.69 17.63 21.67
C GLN A 401 14.47 16.17 21.23
N ILE A 402 14.37 15.93 19.92
CA ILE A 402 14.24 14.58 19.35
C ILE A 402 15.45 13.71 19.71
N ILE A 403 16.67 14.25 19.60
CA ILE A 403 17.91 13.58 20.05
C ILE A 403 17.81 13.17 21.52
N GLY A 404 17.28 14.04 22.39
CA GLY A 404 17.07 13.73 23.80
C GLY A 404 16.10 12.55 24.03
N PHE A 405 15.08 12.38 23.18
CA PHE A 405 14.18 11.24 23.24
C PHE A 405 14.82 9.95 22.73
N ILE A 406 15.52 10.02 21.59
CA ILE A 406 16.23 8.86 21.06
C ILE A 406 17.20 8.31 22.12
N LYS A 407 17.90 9.19 22.84
CA LYS A 407 18.80 8.78 23.95
C LYS A 407 18.10 7.98 25.04
N LYS A 408 16.86 8.29 25.37
CA LYS A 408 16.09 7.57 26.39
C LYS A 408 15.53 6.24 25.89
N GLU A 409 15.35 6.10 24.58
CA GLU A 409 14.62 4.98 23.97
C GLU A 409 15.54 3.99 23.23
N ILE A 410 16.79 4.35 22.97
CA ILE A 410 17.68 3.52 22.15
C ILE A 410 18.01 2.17 22.80
N GLU A 411 17.98 2.07 24.13
CA GLU A 411 18.18 0.81 24.86
C GLU A 411 16.90 -0.06 24.94
N ASN A 412 15.75 0.45 24.48
CA ASN A 412 14.51 -0.32 24.42
C ASN A 412 14.44 -1.12 23.12
N GLU A 413 14.47 -2.45 23.21
CA GLU A 413 14.45 -3.35 22.04
C GLU A 413 13.30 -3.07 21.06
N ASN A 414 12.13 -2.65 21.56
CA ASN A 414 10.97 -2.33 20.72
C ASN A 414 11.11 -1.02 19.94
N SER A 415 11.93 -0.10 20.44
CA SER A 415 12.18 1.22 19.84
C SER A 415 13.47 1.25 19.03
N LEU A 416 14.41 0.34 19.30
CA LEU A 416 15.78 0.35 18.77
C LEU A 416 15.84 0.50 17.25
N THR A 417 15.08 -0.30 16.50
CA THR A 417 15.06 -0.22 15.02
C THR A 417 14.64 1.17 14.51
N ILE A 418 13.63 1.78 15.15
CA ILE A 418 13.15 3.12 14.77
C ILE A 418 14.18 4.19 15.18
N CYS A 419 14.78 4.05 16.37
CA CYS A 419 15.83 4.93 16.86
C CYS A 419 17.06 4.92 15.94
N LEU A 420 17.52 3.75 15.50
CA LEU A 420 18.63 3.63 14.53
C LEU A 420 18.26 4.27 13.19
N ALA A 421 17.06 4.04 12.68
CA ALA A 421 16.60 4.69 11.45
C ALA A 421 16.58 6.23 11.56
N MET A 422 16.17 6.76 12.71
CA MET A 422 16.22 8.20 13.00
C MET A 422 17.65 8.73 13.07
N LEU A 423 18.54 8.04 13.79
CA LEU A 423 19.95 8.42 13.92
C LEU A 423 20.70 8.38 12.58
N LYS A 424 20.37 7.41 11.72
CA LYS A 424 20.93 7.33 10.36
C LYS A 424 20.55 8.55 9.51
N ARG A 425 19.32 9.06 9.66
CA ARG A 425 18.88 10.29 8.99
C ARG A 425 19.59 11.51 9.60
N LEU A 426 19.63 11.61 10.93
CA LEU A 426 20.25 12.73 11.65
C LEU A 426 21.76 12.83 11.44
N SER A 427 22.48 11.71 11.38
CA SER A 427 23.93 11.67 11.13
C SER A 427 24.34 12.16 9.73
N SER A 428 23.36 12.37 8.83
CA SER A 428 23.59 12.92 7.49
C SER A 428 23.46 14.44 7.43
N ILE A 429 23.06 15.09 8.54
CA ILE A 429 22.93 16.55 8.64
C ILE A 429 24.32 17.18 8.72
N ARG A 430 24.56 18.30 8.03
CA ARG A 430 25.87 18.98 8.00
C ARG A 430 26.11 19.92 9.19
N ASP A 431 25.08 20.22 9.98
CA ASP A 431 25.20 21.05 11.16
C ASP A 431 26.13 20.42 12.22
N GLU A 432 27.30 21.04 12.43
CA GLU A 432 28.35 20.54 13.31
C GLU A 432 27.94 20.46 14.79
N LYS A 433 27.03 21.34 15.26
CA LYS A 433 26.56 21.25 16.65
C LYS A 433 25.69 20.01 16.85
N ILE A 434 24.84 19.70 15.88
CA ILE A 434 24.02 18.48 15.89
C ILE A 434 24.91 17.24 15.78
N LYS A 435 25.87 17.20 14.85
CA LYS A 435 26.80 16.07 14.70
C LYS A 435 27.58 15.79 15.97
N ASN A 436 28.21 16.81 16.56
CA ASN A 436 28.97 16.65 17.80
C ASN A 436 28.08 16.09 18.91
N ARG A 437 26.86 16.60 19.04
CA ARG A 437 25.91 16.07 20.02
C ARG A 437 25.52 14.62 19.76
N LEU A 438 25.30 14.23 18.50
CA LEU A 438 25.02 12.83 18.15
C LEU A 438 26.20 11.93 18.50
N LYS A 439 27.43 12.37 18.21
CA LYS A 439 28.66 11.66 18.55
C LYS A 439 28.78 11.46 20.05
N ASP A 440 28.65 12.53 20.83
CA ASP A 440 28.74 12.52 22.30
C ASP A 440 27.67 11.62 22.95
N TYR A 441 26.48 11.55 22.35
CA TYR A 441 25.36 10.83 22.95
C TYR A 441 25.26 9.37 22.54
N PHE A 442 25.69 9.01 21.33
CA PHE A 442 25.34 7.72 20.75
C PHE A 442 26.51 6.89 20.25
N LEU A 443 27.68 7.47 19.98
CA LEU A 443 28.76 6.69 19.36
C LEU A 443 29.17 5.50 20.23
N VAL A 444 29.47 5.76 21.51
CA VAL A 444 29.86 4.72 22.47
C VAL A 444 28.75 3.70 22.68
N ASP A 445 27.50 4.14 22.78
CA ASP A 445 26.36 3.25 22.98
C ASP A 445 26.13 2.33 21.79
N ILE A 446 26.20 2.86 20.55
CA ILE A 446 26.06 2.08 19.31
C ILE A 446 27.17 1.04 19.20
N GLU A 447 28.43 1.43 19.46
CA GLU A 447 29.56 0.50 19.45
C GLU A 447 29.38 -0.62 20.49
N ARG A 448 28.93 -0.28 21.70
CA ARG A 448 28.64 -1.25 22.77
C ARG A 448 27.53 -2.24 22.37
N MET A 449 26.47 -1.75 21.71
CA MET A 449 25.31 -2.57 21.33
C MET A 449 25.56 -3.43 20.08
N TYR A 450 26.53 -3.08 19.23
CA TYR A 450 26.69 -3.59 17.87
C TYR A 450 26.61 -5.12 17.76
N ASN A 451 27.27 -5.86 18.66
CA ASN A 451 27.31 -7.32 18.63
C ASN A 451 25.96 -7.99 18.91
N GLY A 452 25.06 -7.32 19.64
CA GLY A 452 23.71 -7.82 19.95
C GLY A 452 22.65 -7.46 18.90
N LEU A 453 23.01 -6.67 17.89
CA LEU A 453 22.08 -6.20 16.87
C LEU A 453 21.79 -7.27 15.81
N THR A 454 20.57 -7.24 15.25
CA THR A 454 20.26 -7.99 14.03
C THR A 454 21.06 -7.47 12.84
N VAL A 455 21.18 -8.23 11.75
CA VAL A 455 21.93 -7.78 10.56
C VAL A 455 21.40 -6.45 9.99
N GLU A 456 20.08 -6.25 9.98
CA GLU A 456 19.48 -4.99 9.52
C GLU A 456 19.86 -3.81 10.43
N GLN A 457 19.79 -4.02 11.75
CA GLN A 457 20.19 -3.03 12.74
C GLN A 457 21.70 -2.74 12.68
N LYS A 458 22.55 -3.77 12.48
CA LYS A 458 24.00 -3.61 12.27
C LYS A 458 24.30 -2.76 11.04
N SER A 459 23.57 -2.96 9.93
CA SER A 459 23.71 -2.13 8.73
C SER A 459 23.46 -0.64 9.03
N ASP A 460 22.43 -0.32 9.81
CA ASP A 460 22.14 1.06 10.18
C ASP A 460 23.16 1.61 11.20
N ALA A 461 23.51 0.84 12.23
CA ALA A 461 24.54 1.18 13.22
C ALA A 461 25.90 1.45 12.58
N LEU A 462 26.30 0.63 11.59
CA LEU A 462 27.53 0.77 10.83
C LEU A 462 27.56 2.10 10.06
N ARG A 463 26.47 2.45 9.37
CA ARG A 463 26.36 3.73 8.63
C ARG A 463 26.38 4.93 9.57
N ILE A 464 25.75 4.84 10.73
CA ILE A 464 25.77 5.90 11.74
C ILE A 464 27.20 6.10 12.26
N SER A 465 27.88 5.03 12.66
CA SER A 465 29.20 5.11 13.31
C SER A 465 30.27 5.63 12.36
N GLN A 466 30.24 5.26 11.08
CA GLN A 466 31.14 5.82 10.05
C GLN A 466 30.95 7.34 9.90
N LYS A 467 29.70 7.81 9.82
CA LYS A 467 29.38 9.25 9.70
C LYS A 467 29.73 10.05 10.94
N LEU A 468 29.47 9.52 12.14
CA LEU A 468 29.81 10.18 13.41
C LEU A 468 31.32 10.23 13.68
N ASN A 469 32.08 9.30 13.09
CA ASN A 469 33.54 9.37 13.03
C ASN A 469 34.08 10.19 11.86
N GLU A 470 33.20 10.82 11.05
CA GLU A 470 33.59 11.59 9.86
C GLU A 470 34.50 10.80 8.91
N HIS A 471 34.25 9.49 8.82
CA HIS A 471 35.07 8.56 8.04
C HIS A 471 36.57 8.67 8.37
N ASN A 472 36.88 8.92 9.66
CA ASN A 472 38.24 9.01 10.15
C ASN A 472 39.05 7.78 9.70
N PRO A 473 40.22 7.97 9.06
CA PRO A 473 40.97 6.86 8.47
C PRO A 473 41.35 5.74 9.44
N GLU A 474 41.72 6.05 10.68
CA GLU A 474 42.06 5.04 11.70
C GLU A 474 40.81 4.26 12.13
N TYR A 475 39.66 4.93 12.24
CA TYR A 475 38.39 4.25 12.50
C TYR A 475 37.97 3.35 11.34
N MET A 476 38.03 3.85 10.10
CA MET A 476 37.67 3.08 8.90
C MET A 476 38.59 1.87 8.72
N LYS A 477 39.88 2.04 8.98
CA LYS A 477 40.88 0.96 9.03
C LYS A 477 40.50 -0.08 10.07
N LYS A 478 40.25 0.32 11.32
CA LYS A 478 39.81 -0.58 12.40
C LYS A 478 38.58 -1.38 11.96
N LEU A 479 37.59 -0.71 11.37
CA LEU A 479 36.37 -1.32 10.92
C LEU A 479 36.59 -2.36 9.80
N ILE A 480 37.46 -2.08 8.83
CA ILE A 480 37.83 -3.05 7.77
C ILE A 480 38.51 -4.27 8.39
N LEU A 481 39.43 -4.06 9.34
CA LEU A 481 40.14 -5.13 10.04
C LEU A 481 39.18 -6.02 10.84
N GLU A 482 38.24 -5.42 11.57
CA GLU A 482 37.20 -6.16 12.28
C GLU A 482 36.27 -6.91 11.32
N ALA A 483 35.93 -6.32 10.18
CA ALA A 483 35.03 -6.93 9.20
C ALA A 483 35.61 -8.20 8.58
N ILE A 484 36.93 -8.28 8.40
CA ILE A 484 37.60 -9.51 7.93
C ILE A 484 37.31 -10.70 8.85
N ASP A 485 37.11 -10.46 10.14
CA ASP A 485 36.87 -11.47 11.17
C ASP A 485 35.38 -11.65 11.53
N TRP A 486 34.45 -10.97 10.83
CA TRP A 486 33.00 -11.19 11.02
C TRP A 486 32.59 -12.63 10.70
N ASN A 487 31.44 -13.10 11.21
CA ASN A 487 30.89 -14.36 10.69
C ASN A 487 30.49 -14.21 9.22
N GLU A 488 30.36 -15.32 8.50
CA GLU A 488 30.06 -15.35 7.06
C GLU A 488 28.82 -14.51 6.70
N THR A 489 27.73 -14.67 7.45
CA THR A 489 26.46 -13.95 7.20
C THR A 489 26.62 -12.44 7.34
N ASP A 490 27.31 -11.98 8.39
CA ASP A 490 27.59 -10.56 8.61
C ASP A 490 28.51 -10.02 7.52
N PHE A 491 29.58 -10.74 7.15
CA PHE A 491 30.50 -10.32 6.11
C PHE A 491 29.79 -10.12 4.76
N GLU A 492 29.02 -11.12 4.31
CA GLU A 492 28.32 -11.07 3.02
C GLU A 492 27.33 -9.89 2.94
N LYS A 493 26.58 -9.65 4.02
CA LYS A 493 25.51 -8.65 4.03
C LYS A 493 26.00 -7.23 4.36
N LEU A 494 27.07 -7.09 5.14
CA LEU A 494 27.49 -5.82 5.72
C LEU A 494 28.78 -5.26 5.12
N SER A 495 29.68 -6.07 4.54
CA SER A 495 30.97 -5.53 4.07
C SER A 495 30.80 -4.43 3.02
N SER A 496 29.79 -4.57 2.13
CA SER A 496 29.43 -3.57 1.11
C SER A 496 28.80 -2.28 1.66
N LYS A 497 28.60 -2.20 2.99
CA LYS A 497 28.07 -1.03 3.69
C LYS A 497 29.17 -0.23 4.38
N ILE A 498 30.43 -0.65 4.26
CA ILE A 498 31.60 0.13 4.64
C ILE A 498 31.87 1.13 3.52
N ASP A 499 31.83 2.42 3.82
CA ASP A 499 31.95 3.53 2.87
C ASP A 499 33.43 3.78 2.52
N ILE A 500 34.08 2.79 1.91
CA ILE A 500 35.53 2.82 1.57
C ILE A 500 35.89 4.02 0.69
N HIS A 501 34.98 4.42 -0.19
CA HIS A 501 35.13 5.55 -1.10
C HIS A 501 35.21 6.93 -0.39
N GLU A 502 34.85 7.02 0.89
CA GLU A 502 34.96 8.25 1.68
C GLU A 502 36.33 8.36 2.40
N ILE A 503 37.19 7.35 2.31
CA ILE A 503 38.54 7.38 2.87
C ILE A 503 39.43 8.25 1.98
N LYS A 504 40.09 9.27 2.55
CA LYS A 504 41.03 10.13 1.82
C LYS A 504 42.21 9.34 1.24
N ASP A 505 42.56 9.60 -0.02
CA ASP A 505 43.60 8.92 -0.81
C ASP A 505 44.92 8.68 -0.06
N ASP A 506 45.42 9.68 0.68
CA ASP A 506 46.68 9.60 1.41
C ASP A 506 46.72 8.45 2.43
N ASN A 507 45.56 8.05 2.97
CA ASN A 507 45.45 6.97 3.97
C ASN A 507 45.20 5.60 3.34
N ILE A 508 44.69 5.55 2.10
CA ILE A 508 44.41 4.30 1.39
C ILE A 508 45.70 3.48 1.25
N SER A 509 46.82 4.14 0.95
CA SER A 509 48.13 3.49 0.82
C SER A 509 48.56 2.75 2.10
N THR A 510 48.35 3.37 3.27
CA THR A 510 48.65 2.80 4.59
C THR A 510 47.76 1.60 4.90
N ILE A 511 46.45 1.72 4.68
CA ILE A 511 45.49 0.63 4.90
C ILE A 511 45.82 -0.56 3.99
N ARG A 512 46.09 -0.32 2.70
CA ARG A 512 46.47 -1.36 1.75
C ARG A 512 47.74 -2.08 2.16
N ARG A 513 48.76 -1.36 2.62
CA ARG A 513 50.02 -1.97 3.09
C ARG A 513 49.76 -2.97 4.22
N GLU A 514 48.93 -2.61 5.19
CA GLU A 514 48.58 -3.51 6.29
C GLU A 514 47.74 -4.70 5.84
N LEU A 515 46.78 -4.49 4.94
CA LEU A 515 45.99 -5.57 4.35
C LEU A 515 46.86 -6.55 3.58
N TYR A 516 47.88 -6.10 2.84
CA TYR A 516 48.83 -7.01 2.18
C TYR A 516 49.64 -7.84 3.19
N ILE A 517 50.08 -7.26 4.31
CA ILE A 517 50.76 -8.01 5.37
C ILE A 517 49.84 -9.07 5.97
N LEU A 518 48.58 -8.72 6.24
CA LEU A 518 47.58 -9.66 6.75
C LEU A 518 47.24 -10.75 5.74
N ARG A 519 47.15 -10.40 4.46
CA ARG A 519 46.92 -11.33 3.35
C ARG A 519 48.03 -12.38 3.28
N SER A 520 49.30 -11.96 3.36
CA SER A 520 50.44 -12.87 3.37
C SER A 520 50.41 -13.82 4.57
N LYS A 521 50.09 -13.32 5.76
CA LYS A 521 49.94 -14.17 6.96
C LYS A 521 48.79 -15.18 6.83
N ALA A 522 47.64 -14.75 6.33
CA ALA A 522 46.50 -15.63 6.08
C ALA A 522 46.85 -16.74 5.06
N GLU A 523 47.64 -16.40 4.04
CA GLU A 523 48.15 -17.35 3.05
C GLU A 523 49.15 -18.34 3.65
N GLU A 524 50.10 -17.90 4.47
CA GLU A 524 51.03 -18.75 5.21
C GLU A 524 50.33 -19.71 6.18
N ASN A 525 49.25 -19.25 6.81
CA ASN A 525 48.46 -20.04 7.76
C ASN A 525 47.39 -20.93 7.11
N GLY A 526 47.20 -20.87 5.79
CA GLY A 526 46.16 -21.63 5.09
C GLY A 526 44.72 -21.13 5.34
N GLU A 527 44.54 -19.90 5.80
CA GLU A 527 43.23 -19.28 6.11
C GLU A 527 42.56 -18.75 4.83
N LYS A 528 42.07 -19.67 3.98
CA LYS A 528 41.51 -19.35 2.66
C LYS A 528 40.40 -18.31 2.70
N GLU A 529 39.44 -18.44 3.60
CA GLU A 529 38.30 -17.51 3.72
C GLU A 529 38.77 -16.10 4.11
N LYS A 530 39.66 -16.00 5.11
CA LYS A 530 40.23 -14.71 5.54
C LYS A 530 40.96 -14.01 4.39
N LYS A 531 41.73 -14.78 3.60
CA LYS A 531 42.41 -14.28 2.40
C LYS A 531 41.42 -13.71 1.36
N GLU A 532 40.34 -14.43 1.06
CA GLU A 532 39.30 -13.99 0.11
C GLU A 532 38.62 -12.68 0.56
N ARG A 533 38.33 -12.56 1.87
CA ARG A 533 37.76 -11.34 2.46
C ARG A 533 38.72 -10.15 2.37
N ILE A 534 40.01 -10.37 2.61
CA ILE A 534 41.05 -9.34 2.44
C ILE A 534 41.15 -8.91 0.97
N ASP A 535 41.14 -9.86 0.03
CA ASP A 535 41.21 -9.59 -1.41
C ASP A 535 40.03 -8.76 -1.92
N LYS A 536 38.83 -8.94 -1.34
CA LYS A 536 37.66 -8.09 -1.61
C LYS A 536 37.93 -6.64 -1.24
N PHE A 537 38.38 -6.37 -0.01
CA PHE A 537 38.68 -5.00 0.42
C PHE A 537 39.85 -4.37 -0.33
N LEU A 538 40.90 -5.14 -0.63
CA LEU A 538 42.01 -4.68 -1.48
C LEU A 538 41.54 -4.29 -2.89
N THR A 539 40.48 -4.91 -3.40
CA THR A 539 39.88 -4.58 -4.70
C THR A 539 39.04 -3.32 -4.63
N GLU A 540 38.30 -3.11 -3.54
CA GLU A 540 37.48 -1.92 -3.31
C GLU A 540 38.31 -0.65 -2.96
N LEU A 541 39.53 -0.83 -2.46
CA LEU A 541 40.52 0.24 -2.17
C LEU A 541 41.39 0.64 -3.39
N LYS A 542 41.04 0.19 -4.60
CA LYS A 542 41.72 0.59 -5.85
C LYS A 542 41.10 1.85 -6.42
#